data_AF-A0A2D6JCZ8-F1
#
_entry.id   AF-A0A2D6JCZ8-F1
#
_cell.length_a   1.000
_cell.length_b   1.000
_cell.length_c   1.000
_cell.angle_alpha   90.00
_cell.angle_beta   90.00
_cell.angle_gamma   90.00
#
_symmetry.space_group_name_H-M   'P 1'
#
loop_
_entity.id
_entity.type
_entity.pdbx_description
1 polymer ?
#
loop_
_entity_poly.entity_id
_entity_poly.type
_entity_poly.pdbx_seq_one_letter_code
_entity_poly.pdbx_strand_id
1 'polypeptide(L)'
;MVRKLIKKLRGAFSRLFGRKRVIRLGIYGEPNTGKTTLANKISMDWLGKEVGTVSEMPHETRTIQKVEHIEVKAGSKTLVMNLLDMPGLSTQVDFKDFTKFKQSSTGGDIDFKDLKVSDLKRIAEEEDLSKTGKKATIVKRLEAKVSKKKLQTHIKELKIKVSSKKGKKITKVSAKRIAEEATKGIVEAIKWLDNVDSVIVMMDSTKDPMTQVNIMLLGNLEAKKIPIVIAANKIDAKSSKPNNIMSAFPQHPVVPISAKEVRNLENLYKTIAENV
;
A
#
# COMPACT_ATOMS: atom_id res chain seq x y z
N MET A 1 5.05 -39.27 1.33
CA MET A 1 4.07 -38.65 2.27
C MET A 1 3.23 -37.54 1.60
N VAL A 2 3.84 -36.64 0.83
CA VAL A 2 3.18 -35.52 0.09
C VAL A 2 2.01 -35.95 -0.81
N ARG A 3 2.15 -37.03 -1.59
CA ARG A 3 1.07 -37.55 -2.49
C ARG A 3 -0.19 -38.02 -1.75
N LYS A 4 -0.07 -38.50 -0.49
CA LYS A 4 -1.22 -38.93 0.34
C LYS A 4 -1.97 -37.71 0.91
N LEU A 5 -1.24 -36.67 1.30
CA LEU A 5 -1.80 -35.41 1.81
C LEU A 5 -2.60 -34.68 0.72
N ILE A 6 -2.05 -34.58 -0.49
CA ILE A 6 -2.71 -34.00 -1.67
C ILE A 6 -4.02 -34.74 -2.02
N LYS A 7 -4.04 -36.08 -1.92
CA LYS A 7 -5.27 -36.87 -2.13
C LYS A 7 -6.34 -36.61 -1.07
N LYS A 8 -5.94 -36.44 0.20
CA LYS A 8 -6.86 -36.18 1.32
C LYS A 8 -7.46 -34.78 1.24
N LEU A 9 -6.63 -33.79 0.89
CA LEU A 9 -7.04 -32.41 0.59
C LEU A 9 -8.05 -32.34 -0.57
N ARG A 10 -7.77 -33.02 -1.70
CA ARG A 10 -8.69 -33.11 -2.83
C ARG A 10 -10.07 -33.67 -2.44
N GLY A 11 -10.12 -34.66 -1.53
CA GLY A 11 -11.37 -35.32 -1.13
C GLY A 11 -12.22 -34.54 -0.13
N ALA A 12 -11.61 -33.82 0.83
CA ALA A 12 -12.34 -32.94 1.74
C ALA A 12 -12.87 -31.70 1.00
N PHE A 13 -12.07 -31.17 0.08
CA PHE A 13 -12.38 -29.97 -0.66
C PHE A 13 -13.41 -30.19 -1.78
N SER A 14 -13.38 -31.32 -2.50
CA SER A 14 -14.38 -31.60 -3.55
C SER A 14 -15.82 -31.65 -3.02
N ARG A 15 -15.99 -31.99 -1.74
CA ARG A 15 -17.28 -32.01 -1.02
C ARG A 15 -17.74 -30.61 -0.59
N LEU A 16 -16.85 -29.77 -0.04
CA LEU A 16 -17.18 -28.37 0.28
C LEU A 16 -17.45 -27.53 -0.99
N PHE A 17 -16.79 -27.86 -2.10
CA PHE A 17 -16.86 -27.13 -3.38
C PHE A 17 -17.88 -27.72 -4.36
N GLY A 18 -18.83 -28.53 -3.86
CA GLY A 18 -19.80 -29.26 -4.67
C GLY A 18 -20.89 -28.39 -5.33
N ARG A 19 -21.10 -27.14 -4.87
CA ARG A 19 -22.26 -26.31 -5.28
C ARG A 19 -21.97 -25.28 -6.40
N LYS A 20 -20.82 -24.60 -6.41
CA LYS A 20 -20.49 -23.57 -7.42
C LYS A 20 -19.60 -24.14 -8.54
N ARG A 21 -20.01 -23.94 -9.81
CA ARG A 21 -19.23 -24.33 -11.01
C ARG A 21 -18.08 -23.36 -11.32
N VAL A 22 -18.19 -22.10 -10.90
CA VAL A 22 -17.18 -21.06 -11.09
C VAL A 22 -16.95 -20.37 -9.76
N ILE A 23 -15.68 -20.19 -9.37
CA ILE A 23 -15.30 -19.45 -8.17
C ILE A 23 -14.30 -18.37 -8.57
N ARG A 24 -14.55 -17.14 -8.12
CA ARG A 24 -13.72 -15.96 -8.39
C ARG A 24 -13.09 -15.51 -7.07
N LEU A 25 -11.78 -15.67 -6.94
CA LEU A 25 -11.03 -15.27 -5.75
C LEU A 25 -10.14 -14.06 -6.05
N GLY A 26 -10.17 -13.07 -5.18
CA GLY A 26 -9.16 -11.99 -5.16
C GLY A 26 -8.02 -12.36 -4.22
N ILE A 27 -6.76 -12.17 -4.62
CA ILE A 27 -5.60 -12.30 -3.74
C ILE A 27 -4.89 -10.94 -3.68
N TYR A 28 -5.13 -10.21 -2.60
CA TYR A 28 -4.72 -8.81 -2.45
C TYR A 28 -3.78 -8.63 -1.26
N GLY A 29 -3.02 -7.53 -1.25
CA GLY A 29 -2.11 -7.21 -0.16
C GLY A 29 -0.88 -6.46 -0.66
N GLU A 30 -0.04 -6.02 0.28
CA GLU A 30 1.17 -5.27 -0.04
C GLU A 30 2.16 -6.05 -0.93
N PRO A 31 3.09 -5.35 -1.61
CA PRO A 31 4.19 -6.00 -2.30
C PRO A 31 4.97 -6.95 -1.39
N ASN A 32 5.39 -8.10 -1.93
CA ASN A 32 6.18 -9.12 -1.24
C ASN A 32 5.50 -9.84 -0.06
N THR A 33 4.17 -9.78 0.07
CA THR A 33 3.43 -10.58 1.08
C THR A 33 3.30 -12.05 0.71
N GLY A 34 3.64 -12.45 -0.52
CA GLY A 34 3.61 -13.83 -1.00
C GLY A 34 2.38 -14.21 -1.84
N LYS A 35 1.69 -13.22 -2.42
CA LYS A 35 0.48 -13.40 -3.27
C LYS A 35 0.70 -14.40 -4.41
N THR A 36 1.71 -14.18 -5.24
CA THR A 36 2.05 -15.05 -6.39
C THR A 36 2.40 -16.46 -5.93
N THR A 37 3.15 -16.61 -4.81
CA THR A 37 3.47 -17.92 -4.23
C THR A 37 2.20 -18.67 -3.82
N LEU A 38 1.26 -18.00 -3.14
CA LEU A 38 0.00 -18.61 -2.74
C LEU A 38 -0.88 -18.95 -3.96
N ALA A 39 -1.00 -18.06 -4.92
CA ALA A 39 -1.78 -18.28 -6.14
C ALA A 39 -1.30 -19.49 -6.94
N ASN A 40 0.02 -19.60 -7.14
CA ASN A 40 0.63 -20.76 -7.80
C ASN A 40 0.32 -22.05 -7.04
N LYS A 41 0.36 -22.00 -5.72
CA LYS A 41 0.05 -23.15 -4.88
C LYS A 41 -1.42 -23.57 -4.96
N ILE A 42 -2.34 -22.62 -4.91
CA ILE A 42 -3.79 -22.86 -5.08
C ILE A 42 -4.07 -23.49 -6.45
N SER A 43 -3.51 -22.93 -7.52
CA SER A 43 -3.68 -23.48 -8.88
C SER A 43 -3.21 -24.93 -8.98
N MET A 44 -2.01 -25.22 -8.46
CA MET A 44 -1.45 -26.57 -8.45
C MET A 44 -2.29 -27.54 -7.63
N ASP A 45 -2.71 -27.15 -6.43
CA ASP A 45 -3.47 -28.01 -5.52
C ASP A 45 -4.88 -28.30 -6.05
N TRP A 46 -5.54 -27.33 -6.67
CA TRP A 46 -6.93 -27.46 -7.10
C TRP A 46 -7.05 -28.18 -8.45
N LEU A 47 -6.14 -27.92 -9.38
CA LEU A 47 -6.35 -28.27 -10.79
C LEU A 47 -5.22 -29.15 -11.34
N GLY A 48 -4.13 -29.32 -10.60
CA GLY A 48 -3.00 -30.16 -11.00
C GLY A 48 -2.25 -29.65 -12.21
N LYS A 49 -2.37 -28.35 -12.52
CA LYS A 49 -1.69 -27.66 -13.63
C LYS A 49 -0.93 -26.46 -13.09
N GLU A 50 0.29 -26.26 -13.60
CA GLU A 50 1.00 -24.99 -13.44
C GLU A 50 0.22 -23.89 -14.17
N VAL A 51 0.22 -22.69 -13.61
CA VAL A 51 -0.53 -21.57 -14.17
C VAL A 51 0.08 -21.20 -15.53
N GLY A 52 -0.62 -21.55 -16.62
CA GLY A 52 -0.27 -21.16 -17.98
C GLY A 52 -1.14 -19.99 -18.44
N THR A 53 -0.51 -18.98 -19.06
CA THR A 53 -1.03 -17.65 -19.45
C THR A 53 -1.44 -16.76 -18.28
N VAL A 54 -0.43 -16.10 -17.70
CA VAL A 54 -0.60 -14.83 -16.98
C VAL A 54 -0.92 -13.79 -18.05
N SER A 55 -2.17 -13.33 -18.14
CA SER A 55 -2.43 -12.10 -18.87
C SER A 55 -1.93 -10.95 -18.00
N GLU A 56 -0.76 -10.41 -18.35
CA GLU A 56 -0.42 -9.06 -17.94
C GLU A 56 -1.35 -8.16 -18.74
N MET A 57 -2.34 -7.54 -18.11
CA MET A 57 -3.11 -6.47 -18.76
C MET A 57 -2.29 -5.18 -18.65
N PRO A 58 -1.54 -4.77 -19.68
CA PRO A 58 -0.70 -3.59 -19.58
C PRO A 58 -1.61 -2.39 -19.84
N HIS A 59 -1.77 -1.53 -18.83
CA HIS A 59 -2.23 -0.18 -19.06
C HIS A 59 -1.05 0.73 -18.74
N GLU A 60 -0.36 1.17 -19.79
CA GLU A 60 0.85 1.98 -19.71
C GLU A 60 0.66 3.24 -18.86
N THR A 61 1.42 3.35 -17.75
CA THR A 61 1.95 4.60 -17.15
C THR A 61 2.79 4.24 -15.92
N ARG A 62 3.78 5.06 -15.53
CA ARG A 62 4.87 4.75 -14.58
C ARG A 62 4.47 4.53 -13.09
N THR A 63 3.26 4.04 -12.81
CA THR A 63 2.69 3.72 -11.48
C THR A 63 1.70 2.53 -11.56
N ILE A 64 2.03 1.48 -12.33
CA ILE A 64 1.10 0.36 -12.60
C ILE A 64 0.96 -0.56 -11.39
N GLN A 65 -0.27 -0.77 -10.92
CA GLN A 65 -0.65 -1.93 -10.12
C GLN A 65 -0.66 -3.15 -11.02
N LYS A 66 0.20 -4.15 -10.77
CA LYS A 66 0.21 -5.38 -11.56
C LYS A 66 -1.01 -6.21 -11.18
N VAL A 67 -2.04 -6.21 -12.03
CA VAL A 67 -3.18 -7.12 -11.90
C VAL A 67 -2.87 -8.35 -12.75
N GLU A 68 -2.57 -9.46 -12.11
CA GLU A 68 -2.42 -10.74 -12.81
C GLU A 68 -3.77 -11.45 -12.77
N HIS A 69 -4.36 -11.68 -13.94
CA HIS A 69 -5.59 -12.45 -14.10
C HIS A 69 -5.25 -13.89 -14.47
N ILE A 70 -5.77 -14.83 -13.68
CA ILE A 70 -5.53 -16.26 -13.84
C ILE A 70 -6.88 -16.95 -13.96
N GLU A 71 -7.20 -17.50 -15.13
CA GLU A 71 -8.36 -18.36 -15.33
C GLU A 71 -7.89 -19.79 -15.60
N VAL A 72 -8.32 -20.74 -14.77
CA VAL A 72 -7.93 -22.14 -14.92
C VAL A 72 -9.18 -23.03 -14.87
N LYS A 73 -9.34 -23.86 -15.91
CA LYS A 73 -10.47 -24.79 -16.08
C LYS A 73 -10.00 -26.24 -15.86
N ALA A 74 -10.76 -27.00 -15.06
CA ALA A 74 -10.63 -28.45 -14.97
C ALA A 74 -12.00 -29.11 -15.00
N GLY A 75 -12.33 -29.77 -16.11
CA GLY A 75 -13.64 -30.37 -16.33
C GLY A 75 -14.74 -29.31 -16.33
N SER A 76 -15.75 -29.49 -15.48
CA SER A 76 -16.88 -28.57 -15.32
C SER A 76 -16.67 -27.45 -14.30
N LYS A 77 -15.47 -27.36 -13.69
CA LYS A 77 -15.13 -26.35 -12.68
C LYS A 77 -14.13 -25.33 -13.23
N THR A 78 -14.38 -24.06 -12.95
CA THR A 78 -13.49 -22.94 -13.30
C THR A 78 -13.08 -22.19 -12.04
N LEU A 79 -11.77 -21.98 -11.87
CA LEU A 79 -11.21 -21.07 -10.87
C LEU A 79 -10.70 -19.82 -11.59
N VAL A 80 -11.19 -18.67 -11.16
CA VAL A 80 -10.71 -17.36 -11.61
C VAL A 80 -10.02 -16.70 -10.41
N MET A 81 -8.76 -16.32 -10.56
CA MET A 81 -8.00 -15.60 -9.55
C MET A 81 -7.53 -14.25 -10.08
N ASN A 82 -7.78 -13.20 -9.32
CA ASN A 82 -7.27 -11.87 -9.57
C ASN A 82 -6.20 -11.56 -8.52
N LEU A 83 -4.94 -11.44 -8.92
CA LEU A 83 -3.86 -11.03 -8.03
C LEU A 83 -3.67 -9.53 -8.22
N LEU A 84 -3.81 -8.77 -7.14
CA LEU A 84 -3.59 -7.33 -7.17
C LEU A 84 -2.32 -7.02 -6.38
N ASP A 85 -1.25 -6.67 -7.09
CA ASP A 85 -0.09 -6.05 -6.46
C ASP A 85 -0.28 -4.54 -6.43
N MET A 86 -0.12 -3.94 -5.25
CA MET A 86 -0.39 -2.52 -5.02
C MET A 86 0.89 -1.68 -4.81
N PRO A 87 1.96 -1.81 -5.62
CA PRO A 87 3.09 -0.91 -5.50
C PRO A 87 2.62 0.51 -5.87
N GLY A 88 2.87 1.49 -4.98
CA GLY A 88 2.56 2.90 -5.23
C GLY A 88 1.26 3.45 -4.63
N LEU A 89 0.35 2.61 -4.10
CA LEU A 89 -0.81 3.13 -3.34
C LEU A 89 -0.36 3.84 -2.05
N SER A 90 0.68 3.34 -1.38
CA SER A 90 1.30 4.01 -0.23
C SER A 90 1.82 5.41 -0.59
N THR A 91 2.52 5.54 -1.72
CA THR A 91 3.08 6.82 -2.20
C THR A 91 2.02 7.82 -2.65
N GLN A 92 0.89 7.35 -3.22
CA GLN A 92 -0.16 8.23 -3.73
C GLN A 92 -1.10 8.77 -2.65
N VAL A 93 -1.36 8.01 -1.59
CA VAL A 93 -2.10 8.52 -0.43
C VAL A 93 -1.25 9.54 0.33
N ASP A 94 0.06 9.28 0.46
CA ASP A 94 1.02 10.29 0.93
C ASP A 94 0.93 11.57 0.09
N PHE A 95 0.76 11.47 -1.24
CA PHE A 95 0.55 12.63 -2.13
C PHE A 95 -0.79 13.37 -1.92
N LYS A 96 -1.85 12.64 -1.61
CA LYS A 96 -3.18 13.22 -1.34
C LYS A 96 -3.17 13.95 0.01
N ASP A 97 -2.45 13.41 0.99
CA ASP A 97 -2.16 14.09 2.24
C ASP A 97 -1.13 15.22 2.05
N PHE A 98 -0.17 15.08 1.13
CA PHE A 98 0.80 16.13 0.77
C PHE A 98 0.13 17.33 0.08
N THR A 99 -0.91 17.10 -0.73
CA THR A 99 -1.67 18.18 -1.39
C THR A 99 -2.62 18.90 -0.43
N LYS A 100 -3.19 18.19 0.55
CA LYS A 100 -3.88 18.80 1.71
C LYS A 100 -2.90 19.53 2.62
N PHE A 101 -1.70 18.98 2.82
CA PHE A 101 -0.58 19.65 3.51
C PHE A 101 -0.19 20.92 2.76
N LYS A 102 -0.17 20.95 1.43
CA LYS A 102 0.14 22.18 0.68
C LYS A 102 -0.92 23.28 0.83
N GLN A 103 -2.16 22.93 1.17
CA GLN A 103 -3.21 23.89 1.50
C GLN A 103 -3.23 24.30 2.97
N SER A 104 -2.59 23.52 3.87
CA SER A 104 -2.50 23.79 5.31
C SER A 104 -1.10 24.15 5.82
N SER A 105 -0.08 24.10 4.96
CA SER A 105 1.32 24.41 5.28
C SER A 105 1.75 25.74 4.67
N THR A 106 1.40 26.81 5.34
CA THR A 106 2.14 28.08 5.29
C THR A 106 3.46 28.00 6.10
N GLY A 107 4.07 26.82 6.22
CA GLY A 107 5.31 26.60 6.98
C GLY A 107 6.04 25.33 6.57
N GLY A 108 6.62 25.31 5.35
CA GLY A 108 7.72 24.38 5.06
C GLY A 108 9.00 24.82 5.78
N ASP A 109 9.93 23.90 6.05
CA ASP A 109 11.22 24.17 6.72
C ASP A 109 11.94 25.38 6.05
N ILE A 110 11.90 26.55 6.69
CA ILE A 110 12.46 27.79 6.15
C ILE A 110 13.95 27.88 6.51
N ASP A 111 14.80 28.06 5.51
CA ASP A 111 16.24 28.25 5.68
C ASP A 111 16.61 29.75 5.54
N PHE A 112 17.59 30.22 6.31
CA PHE A 112 18.15 31.58 6.20
C PHE A 112 18.59 31.93 4.77
N LYS A 113 19.02 30.94 3.99
CA LYS A 113 19.44 31.13 2.58
C LYS A 113 18.31 31.64 1.70
N ASP A 114 17.05 31.35 2.04
CA ASP A 114 15.86 31.70 1.26
C ASP A 114 15.32 33.10 1.60
N LEU A 115 15.87 33.77 2.61
CA LEU A 115 15.49 35.12 3.01
C LEU A 115 16.22 36.20 2.18
N LYS A 116 15.58 37.37 2.03
CA LYS A 116 16.24 38.54 1.42
C LYS A 116 17.32 39.07 2.36
N VAL A 117 18.31 39.74 1.79
CA VAL A 117 19.40 40.34 2.59
C VAL A 117 18.86 41.36 3.59
N SER A 118 17.81 42.10 3.24
CA SER A 118 17.12 43.03 4.15
C SER A 118 16.52 42.30 5.36
N ASP A 119 15.88 41.15 5.14
CA ASP A 119 15.23 40.37 6.21
C ASP A 119 16.26 39.69 7.11
N LEU A 120 17.34 39.16 6.52
CA LEU A 120 18.47 38.62 7.27
C LEU A 120 19.14 39.66 8.17
N LYS A 121 19.24 40.91 7.71
CA LYS A 121 19.78 42.00 8.53
C LYS A 121 18.86 42.36 9.69
N ARG A 122 17.54 42.32 9.51
CA ARG A 122 16.55 42.56 10.57
C ARG A 122 16.63 41.48 11.66
N ILE A 123 16.70 40.20 11.26
CA ILE A 123 16.87 39.09 12.20
C ILE A 123 18.22 39.18 12.92
N ALA A 124 19.28 39.56 12.21
CA ALA A 124 20.59 39.77 12.85
C ALA A 124 20.55 40.91 13.88
N GLU A 125 19.78 41.97 13.63
CA GLU A 125 19.63 43.10 14.56
C GLU A 125 18.86 42.70 15.84
N GLU A 126 17.80 41.89 15.73
CA GLU A 126 17.07 41.37 16.90
C GLU A 126 17.89 40.37 17.73
N GLU A 127 18.87 39.71 17.12
CA GLU A 127 19.78 38.77 17.78
C GLU A 127 21.09 39.42 18.24
N ASP A 128 21.18 40.76 18.16
CA ASP A 128 22.36 41.56 18.50
C ASP A 128 23.64 41.09 17.77
N LEU A 129 23.49 40.83 16.46
CA LEU A 129 24.54 40.37 15.56
C LEU A 129 24.89 41.41 14.50
N SER A 130 26.15 41.36 14.04
CA SER A 130 26.63 42.25 12.97
C SER A 130 25.86 42.07 11.66
N LYS A 131 25.21 43.17 11.22
CA LYS A 131 24.46 43.30 9.96
C LYS A 131 25.32 43.59 8.72
N THR A 132 26.63 43.70 8.86
CA THR A 132 27.55 44.06 7.78
C THR A 132 28.14 42.83 7.09
N GLY A 133 28.47 42.97 5.79
CA GLY A 133 29.09 41.93 4.97
C GLY A 133 28.18 41.30 3.91
N LYS A 134 28.72 40.32 3.19
CA LYS A 134 28.01 39.59 2.13
C LYS A 134 26.90 38.70 2.73
N LYS A 135 25.85 38.40 1.95
CA LYS A 135 24.71 37.56 2.39
C LYS A 135 25.15 36.26 3.07
N ALA A 136 26.10 35.54 2.48
CA ALA A 136 26.61 34.28 3.01
C ALA A 136 27.24 34.42 4.41
N THR A 137 27.91 35.54 4.68
CA THR A 137 28.52 35.82 5.98
C THR A 137 27.45 36.05 7.06
N ILE A 138 26.39 36.79 6.73
CA ILE A 138 25.27 37.05 7.63
C ILE A 138 24.52 35.74 7.94
N VAL A 139 24.26 34.92 6.91
CA VAL A 139 23.64 33.60 7.06
C VAL A 139 24.46 32.71 8.00
N LYS A 140 25.78 32.61 7.81
CA LYS A 140 26.65 31.76 8.65
C LYS A 140 26.64 32.19 10.12
N ARG A 141 26.58 33.50 10.40
CA ARG A 141 26.49 34.02 11.79
C ARG A 141 25.15 33.67 12.43
N LEU A 142 24.06 33.79 11.67
CA LEU A 142 22.72 33.44 12.13
C LEU A 142 22.57 31.94 12.36
N GLU A 143 23.05 31.10 11.43
CA GLU A 143 23.04 29.64 11.58
C GLU A 143 23.78 29.16 12.84
N ALA A 144 24.81 29.89 13.28
CA ALA A 144 25.59 29.55 14.47
C ALA A 144 24.89 29.91 15.80
N LYS A 145 23.95 30.86 15.82
CA LYS A 145 23.31 31.36 17.04
C LYS A 145 21.79 31.18 17.11
N VAL A 146 21.13 31.01 15.97
CA VAL A 146 19.67 31.01 15.86
C VAL A 146 19.20 29.64 15.40
N SER A 147 18.45 28.96 16.27
CA SER A 147 17.85 27.66 15.94
C SER A 147 16.74 27.80 14.90
N LYS A 148 16.45 26.73 14.16
CA LYS A 148 15.35 26.71 13.18
C LYS A 148 14.00 27.11 13.77
N LYS A 149 13.72 26.74 15.03
CA LYS A 149 12.50 27.11 15.75
C LYS A 149 12.43 28.61 16.03
N LYS A 150 13.56 29.22 16.42
CA LYS A 150 13.67 30.66 16.66
C LYS A 150 13.53 31.46 15.36
N LEU A 151 14.11 30.95 14.26
CA LEU A 151 13.93 31.53 12.92
C LEU A 151 12.45 31.59 12.49
N GLN A 152 11.68 30.53 12.73
CA GLN A 152 10.23 30.55 12.41
C GLN A 152 9.46 31.59 13.22
N THR A 153 9.88 31.83 14.46
CA THR A 153 9.28 32.85 15.35
C THR A 153 9.52 34.24 14.78
N HIS A 154 10.77 34.54 14.42
CA HIS A 154 11.17 35.80 13.78
C HIS A 154 10.45 36.07 12.46
N ILE A 155 10.29 35.05 11.62
CA ILE A 155 9.57 35.20 10.33
C ILE A 155 8.11 35.62 10.56
N LYS A 156 7.49 35.09 11.61
CA LYS A 156 6.10 35.40 11.98
C LYS A 156 5.99 36.81 12.58
N GLU A 157 6.88 37.17 13.51
CA GLU A 157 6.87 38.46 14.21
C GLU A 157 7.23 39.62 13.27
N LEU A 158 8.28 39.45 12.46
CA LEU A 158 8.75 40.46 11.51
C LEU A 158 7.91 40.53 10.22
N LYS A 159 6.88 39.67 10.10
CA LYS A 159 5.99 39.53 8.94
C LYS A 159 6.77 39.35 7.63
N ILE A 160 7.83 38.54 7.65
CA ILE A 160 8.71 38.34 6.49
C ILE A 160 7.99 37.49 5.44
N LYS A 161 7.84 38.04 4.23
CA LYS A 161 7.29 37.31 3.07
C LYS A 161 8.38 36.42 2.48
N VAL A 162 8.37 35.13 2.84
CA VAL A 162 9.31 34.16 2.28
C VAL A 162 8.87 33.79 0.87
N SER A 163 9.75 34.04 -0.10
CA SER A 163 9.55 33.58 -1.47
C SER A 163 9.79 32.07 -1.50
N SER A 164 8.71 31.28 -1.51
CA SER A 164 8.82 29.84 -1.73
C SER A 164 9.63 29.60 -3.00
N LYS A 165 10.79 28.96 -2.91
CA LYS A 165 11.52 28.49 -4.10
C LYS A 165 10.55 27.68 -4.96
N LYS A 166 10.49 28.03 -6.25
CA LYS A 166 9.77 27.29 -7.29
C LYS A 166 10.30 25.85 -7.32
N GLY A 167 9.67 24.96 -6.56
CA GLY A 167 9.52 23.57 -7.01
C GLY A 167 8.87 23.61 -8.40
N LYS A 168 9.37 22.78 -9.32
CA LYS A 168 8.92 22.63 -10.72
C LYS A 168 7.41 22.94 -10.83
N LYS A 169 7.05 24.00 -11.58
CA LYS A 169 5.67 24.48 -11.70
C LYS A 169 4.84 23.43 -12.45
N ILE A 170 4.27 22.48 -11.71
CA ILE A 170 3.25 21.57 -12.22
C ILE A 170 2.07 22.46 -12.64
N THR A 171 1.81 22.54 -13.94
CA THR A 171 0.70 23.31 -14.50
C THR A 171 -0.62 22.76 -13.96
N LYS A 172 -1.68 23.58 -13.82
CA LYS A 172 -3.02 23.08 -13.43
C LYS A 172 -3.46 21.87 -14.26
N VAL A 173 -3.09 21.85 -15.53
CA VAL A 173 -3.34 20.74 -16.47
C VAL A 173 -2.54 19.49 -16.10
N SER A 174 -1.25 19.60 -15.78
CA SER A 174 -0.47 18.44 -15.34
C SER A 174 -0.80 17.99 -13.91
N ALA A 175 -1.20 18.89 -13.00
CA ALA A 175 -1.66 18.52 -11.67
C ALA A 175 -3.01 17.80 -11.72
N LYS A 176 -3.93 18.29 -12.56
CA LYS A 176 -5.21 17.62 -12.85
C LYS A 176 -4.96 16.27 -13.50
N ARG A 177 -4.07 16.19 -14.49
CA ARG A 177 -3.70 14.93 -15.15
C ARG A 177 -3.02 13.94 -14.19
N ILE A 178 -2.11 14.38 -13.32
CA ILE A 178 -1.48 13.55 -12.29
C ILE A 178 -2.53 13.07 -11.27
N ALA A 179 -3.46 13.95 -10.87
CA ALA A 179 -4.54 13.59 -9.97
C ALA A 179 -5.53 12.62 -10.62
N GLU A 180 -5.88 12.83 -11.89
CA GLU A 180 -6.74 11.98 -12.72
C GLU A 180 -6.08 10.63 -13.01
N GLU A 181 -4.78 10.57 -13.31
CA GLU A 181 -4.02 9.33 -13.48
C GLU A 181 -3.94 8.56 -12.14
N ALA A 182 -3.73 9.25 -11.02
CA ALA A 182 -3.74 8.65 -9.69
C ALA A 182 -5.15 8.16 -9.27
N THR A 183 -6.21 8.91 -9.55
CA THR A 183 -7.58 8.42 -9.32
C THR A 183 -7.98 7.32 -10.30
N LYS A 184 -7.49 7.33 -11.54
CA LYS A 184 -7.77 6.27 -12.52
C LYS A 184 -7.16 4.94 -12.10
N GLY A 185 -5.93 4.93 -11.58
CA GLY A 185 -5.32 3.71 -11.02
C GLY A 185 -6.09 3.13 -9.82
N ILE A 186 -6.68 3.99 -8.99
CA ILE A 186 -7.56 3.59 -7.88
C ILE A 186 -8.92 3.10 -8.39
N VAL A 187 -9.54 3.80 -9.35
CA VAL A 187 -10.83 3.42 -9.95
C VAL A 187 -10.73 2.12 -10.75
N GLU A 188 -9.62 1.87 -11.44
CA GLU A 188 -9.37 0.60 -12.12
C GLU A 188 -9.19 -0.54 -11.11
N ALA A 189 -8.49 -0.33 -10.00
CA ALA A 189 -8.43 -1.30 -8.89
C ALA A 189 -9.83 -1.62 -8.30
N ILE A 190 -10.71 -0.61 -8.21
CA ILE A 190 -12.07 -0.73 -7.69
C ILE A 190 -12.99 -1.55 -8.62
N LYS A 191 -12.80 -1.49 -9.94
CA LYS A 191 -13.59 -2.27 -10.92
C LYS A 191 -13.36 -3.79 -10.80
N TRP A 192 -12.17 -4.21 -10.36
CA TRP A 192 -11.85 -5.64 -10.17
C TRP A 192 -12.54 -6.27 -8.96
N LEU A 193 -13.09 -5.45 -8.06
CA LEU A 193 -13.83 -5.89 -6.88
C LEU A 193 -15.28 -6.30 -7.20
N ASP A 194 -15.83 -5.89 -8.35
CA ASP A 194 -17.27 -6.04 -8.64
C ASP A 194 -17.67 -7.47 -9.06
N ASN A 195 -16.73 -8.40 -9.20
CA ASN A 195 -16.99 -9.78 -9.64
C ASN A 195 -16.12 -10.80 -8.89
N VAL A 196 -16.03 -10.70 -7.56
CA VAL A 196 -15.25 -11.61 -6.71
C VAL A 196 -16.16 -12.25 -5.67
N ASP A 197 -16.10 -13.57 -5.52
CA ASP A 197 -16.89 -14.30 -4.51
C ASP A 197 -16.30 -14.12 -3.10
N SER A 198 -14.96 -14.11 -2.96
CA SER A 198 -14.27 -13.83 -1.70
C SER A 198 -12.84 -13.33 -1.98
N VAL A 199 -12.32 -12.50 -1.08
CA VAL A 199 -10.97 -11.94 -1.17
C VAL A 199 -10.09 -12.50 -0.06
N ILE A 200 -8.94 -13.04 -0.45
CA ILE A 200 -7.83 -13.37 0.42
C ILE A 200 -6.93 -12.14 0.56
N VAL A 201 -6.90 -11.55 1.74
CA VAL A 201 -5.99 -10.43 2.07
C VAL A 201 -4.72 -10.99 2.69
N MET A 202 -3.63 -10.94 1.93
CA MET A 202 -2.30 -11.40 2.31
C MET A 202 -1.58 -10.34 3.15
N MET A 203 -1.28 -10.67 4.40
CA MET A 203 -0.49 -9.82 5.30
C MET A 203 0.80 -10.54 5.72
N ASP A 204 1.90 -9.80 5.78
CA ASP A 204 3.20 -10.32 6.23
C ASP A 204 3.24 -10.33 7.76
N SER A 205 3.26 -11.52 8.37
CA SER A 205 3.29 -11.68 9.83
C SER A 205 4.57 -11.16 10.49
N THR A 206 5.60 -10.81 9.72
CA THR A 206 6.84 -10.22 10.24
C THR A 206 6.80 -8.69 10.32
N LYS A 207 5.72 -8.06 9.83
CA LYS A 207 5.55 -6.62 9.76
C LYS A 207 4.38 -6.13 10.62
N ASP A 208 4.28 -4.81 10.76
CA ASP A 208 3.12 -4.18 11.37
C ASP A 208 1.87 -4.39 10.50
N PRO A 209 0.77 -4.97 11.02
CA PRO A 209 -0.50 -5.08 10.29
C PRO A 209 -1.15 -3.74 9.96
N MET A 210 -0.93 -2.70 10.77
CA MET A 210 -1.64 -1.42 10.70
C MET A 210 -1.07 -0.48 9.64
N THR A 211 -0.63 -1.02 8.51
CA THR A 211 -0.21 -0.19 7.38
C THR A 211 -1.42 0.47 6.74
N GLN A 212 -1.19 1.66 6.21
CA GLN A 212 -2.22 2.42 5.53
C GLN A 212 -2.79 1.68 4.30
N VAL A 213 -1.98 0.85 3.64
CA VAL A 213 -2.43 0.00 2.52
C VAL A 213 -3.43 -1.05 3.01
N ASN A 214 -3.14 -1.74 4.12
CA ASN A 214 -4.02 -2.75 4.70
C ASN A 214 -5.33 -2.15 5.19
N ILE A 215 -5.27 -1.02 5.92
CA ILE A 215 -6.46 -0.32 6.43
C ILE A 215 -7.37 0.12 5.27
N MET A 216 -6.79 0.72 4.23
CA MET A 216 -7.55 1.16 3.06
C MET A 216 -8.13 -0.01 2.27
N LEU A 217 -7.37 -1.10 2.09
CA LEU A 217 -7.84 -2.29 1.40
C LEU A 217 -9.05 -2.89 2.11
N LEU A 218 -8.94 -3.14 3.41
CA LEU A 218 -10.02 -3.71 4.21
C LEU A 218 -11.25 -2.80 4.20
N GLY A 219 -11.09 -1.50 4.42
CA GLY A 219 -12.21 -0.56 4.42
C GLY A 219 -12.99 -0.53 3.09
N ASN A 220 -12.29 -0.65 1.95
CA ASN A 220 -12.95 -0.73 0.64
C ASN A 220 -13.72 -2.05 0.45
N LEU A 221 -13.14 -3.17 0.88
CA LEU A 221 -13.77 -4.49 0.78
C LEU A 221 -15.02 -4.58 1.68
N GLU A 222 -14.92 -4.05 2.91
CA GLU A 222 -16.02 -3.94 3.87
C GLU A 222 -17.16 -3.09 3.31
N ALA A 223 -16.85 -1.92 2.74
CA ALA A 223 -17.85 -1.04 2.12
C ALA A 223 -18.62 -1.71 0.97
N LYS A 224 -17.96 -2.61 0.24
CA LYS A 224 -18.57 -3.40 -0.84
C LYS A 224 -19.24 -4.69 -0.34
N LYS A 225 -19.17 -5.00 0.96
CA LYS A 225 -19.69 -6.23 1.57
C LYS A 225 -19.12 -7.50 0.93
N ILE A 226 -17.87 -7.44 0.47
CA ILE A 226 -17.18 -8.61 -0.09
C ILE A 226 -16.67 -9.46 1.07
N PRO A 227 -16.86 -10.78 1.07
CA PRO A 227 -16.30 -11.66 2.10
C PRO A 227 -14.76 -11.61 2.11
N ILE A 228 -14.18 -11.45 3.30
CA ILE A 228 -12.74 -11.29 3.50
C ILE A 228 -12.20 -12.46 4.31
N VAL A 229 -11.07 -13.04 3.88
CA VAL A 229 -10.23 -13.92 4.69
C VAL A 229 -8.81 -13.37 4.72
N ILE A 230 -8.27 -13.12 5.92
CA ILE A 230 -6.91 -12.61 6.06
C ILE A 230 -5.94 -13.80 6.17
N ALA A 231 -4.99 -13.88 5.25
CA ALA A 231 -3.89 -14.83 5.31
C ALA A 231 -2.67 -14.16 5.98
N ALA A 232 -2.44 -14.47 7.25
CA ALA A 232 -1.26 -14.05 7.99
C ALA A 232 -0.05 -14.90 7.57
N ASN A 233 0.63 -14.49 6.50
CA ASN A 233 1.65 -15.28 5.82
C ASN A 233 3.04 -15.13 6.46
N LYS A 234 3.97 -16.01 6.08
CA LYS A 234 5.36 -16.10 6.57
C LYS A 234 5.49 -16.55 8.02
N ILE A 235 4.66 -17.50 8.46
CA ILE A 235 4.81 -18.13 9.80
C ILE A 235 6.08 -18.98 9.94
N ASP A 236 6.79 -19.23 8.85
CA ASP A 236 8.10 -19.89 8.85
C ASP A 236 9.24 -18.97 9.32
N ALA A 237 9.05 -17.65 9.30
CA ALA A 237 10.06 -16.70 9.75
C ALA A 237 10.14 -16.62 11.28
N LYS A 238 11.36 -16.50 11.83
CA LYS A 238 11.58 -16.38 13.28
C LYS A 238 10.92 -15.15 13.91
N SER A 239 10.85 -14.04 13.17
CA SER A 239 10.24 -12.79 13.61
C SER A 239 8.72 -12.74 13.43
N SER A 240 8.10 -13.84 12.98
CA SER A 240 6.68 -13.90 12.66
C SER A 240 5.80 -13.77 13.90
N LYS A 241 4.81 -12.88 13.83
CA LYS A 241 3.85 -12.55 14.90
C LYS A 241 2.42 -12.51 14.34
N PRO A 242 1.85 -13.64 13.88
CA PRO A 242 0.50 -13.66 13.31
C PRO A 242 -0.58 -13.19 14.30
N ASN A 243 -0.36 -13.35 15.61
CA ASN A 243 -1.27 -12.87 16.66
C ASN A 243 -1.44 -11.34 16.64
N ASN A 244 -0.43 -10.58 16.17
CA ASN A 244 -0.56 -9.13 16.00
C ASN A 244 -1.62 -8.80 14.95
N ILE A 245 -1.67 -9.56 13.85
CA ILE A 245 -2.66 -9.41 12.79
C ILE A 245 -4.06 -9.78 13.32
N MET A 246 -4.17 -10.88 14.07
CA MET A 246 -5.45 -11.29 14.69
C MET A 246 -6.00 -10.24 15.64
N SER A 247 -5.13 -9.66 16.48
CA SER A 247 -5.53 -8.65 17.45
C SER A 247 -5.88 -7.31 16.77
N ALA A 248 -5.22 -7.01 15.65
CA ALA A 248 -5.48 -5.81 14.85
C ALA A 248 -6.82 -5.85 14.10
N PHE A 249 -7.22 -7.04 13.64
CA PHE A 249 -8.41 -7.24 12.80
C PHE A 249 -9.32 -8.36 13.33
N PRO A 250 -9.82 -8.27 14.58
CA PRO A 250 -10.58 -9.34 15.22
C PRO A 250 -11.94 -9.63 14.56
N GLN A 251 -12.45 -8.71 13.74
CA GLN A 251 -13.70 -8.83 13.01
C GLN A 251 -13.60 -9.73 11.77
N HIS A 252 -12.39 -10.04 11.31
CA HIS A 252 -12.14 -10.84 10.10
C HIS A 252 -11.56 -12.20 10.46
N PRO A 253 -11.89 -13.27 9.71
CA PRO A 253 -11.22 -14.55 9.88
C PRO A 253 -9.76 -14.44 9.44
N VAL A 254 -8.84 -14.68 10.38
CA VAL A 254 -7.39 -14.63 10.17
C VAL A 254 -6.80 -16.04 10.26
N VAL A 255 -6.14 -16.47 9.19
CA VAL A 255 -5.49 -17.79 9.10
C VAL A 255 -3.97 -17.62 8.98
N PRO A 256 -3.18 -18.05 9.97
CA PRO A 256 -1.71 -18.05 9.87
C PRO A 256 -1.24 -19.10 8.87
N ILE A 257 -0.41 -18.74 7.90
CA ILE A 257 0.08 -19.67 6.87
C ILE A 257 1.57 -19.47 6.57
N SER A 258 2.18 -20.50 5.96
CA SER A 258 3.38 -20.30 5.15
C SER A 258 3.07 -20.79 3.74
N ALA A 259 2.92 -19.86 2.80
CA ALA A 259 2.77 -20.20 1.40
C ALA A 259 4.04 -20.88 0.85
N LYS A 260 5.23 -20.46 1.34
CA LYS A 260 6.52 -21.01 0.92
C LYS A 260 6.73 -22.45 1.40
N GLU A 261 6.52 -22.70 2.69
CA GLU A 261 6.73 -24.01 3.31
C GLU A 261 5.48 -24.90 3.30
N VAL A 262 4.40 -24.44 2.64
CA VAL A 262 3.12 -25.15 2.53
C VAL A 262 2.55 -25.53 3.91
N ARG A 263 2.55 -24.57 4.85
CA ARG A 263 2.03 -24.78 6.21
C ARG A 263 0.65 -24.17 6.36
N ASN A 264 -0.26 -24.94 6.96
CA ASN A 264 -1.62 -24.54 7.35
C ASN A 264 -2.55 -24.09 6.20
N LEU A 265 -2.24 -24.45 4.95
CA LEU A 265 -3.08 -24.10 3.79
C LEU A 265 -4.45 -24.81 3.81
N GLU A 266 -4.52 -26.00 4.42
CA GLU A 266 -5.79 -26.73 4.55
C GLU A 266 -6.84 -25.92 5.32
N ASN A 267 -6.42 -25.27 6.41
CA ASN A 267 -7.30 -24.41 7.20
C ASN A 267 -7.66 -23.12 6.46
N LEU A 268 -6.73 -22.56 5.68
CA LEU A 268 -7.03 -21.41 4.82
C LEU A 268 -8.11 -21.77 3.80
N TYR A 269 -7.96 -22.91 3.12
CA TYR A 269 -8.90 -23.40 2.13
C TYR A 269 -10.28 -23.66 2.74
N LYS A 270 -10.33 -24.30 3.92
CA LYS A 270 -11.58 -24.50 4.67
C LYS A 270 -12.26 -23.17 5.00
N THR A 271 -11.50 -22.21 5.52
CA THR A 271 -12.01 -20.89 5.89
C THR A 271 -12.57 -20.14 4.68
N ILE A 272 -11.87 -20.16 3.53
CA ILE A 272 -12.37 -19.57 2.28
C ILE A 272 -13.69 -20.23 1.87
N ALA A 273 -13.78 -21.56 1.94
CA ALA A 273 -14.98 -22.31 1.57
C ALA A 273 -16.21 -21.96 2.42
N GLU A 274 -15.99 -21.66 3.69
CA GLU A 274 -17.04 -21.24 4.64
C GLU A 274 -17.48 -19.78 4.42
N ASN A 275 -16.69 -19.00 3.66
CA ASN A 275 -16.89 -17.57 3.41
C ASN A 275 -17.12 -17.23 1.91
N VAL A 276 -17.47 -18.23 1.07
CA VAL A 276 -17.73 -18.11 -0.40
C VAL A 276 -19.15 -18.52 -0.77
#